data_AF-A0A8T6PKL3-F1
#
_entry.id   AF-A0A8T6PKL3-F1
#
_cell.length_a   1.000
_cell.length_b   1.000
_cell.length_c   1.000
_cell.angle_alpha   90.00
_cell.angle_beta   90.00
_cell.angle_gamma   90.00
#
_symmetry.space_group_name_H-M   'P 1'
#
loop_
_entity.id
_entity.type
_entity.pdbx_description
1 polymer ?
#
loop_
_entity_poly.entity_id
_entity_poly.type
_entity_poly.pdbx_seq_one_letter_code
_entity_poly.pdbx_strand_id
1 'polypeptide(L)'
;GLTFSQINLVSARNVTGMAVSDGVPLVLLLSTVTRPGDLPGAYVRSKRDAEVYLRNSGLEWTIVRAPALYAPQRSLSLRMLGALGGLFPVNLLFGNMMPLSVDVAARGIAAMVASDAMFRNRVVYARHLRLAARQTQYRSPLQRPQYVTDPDPEGLDEPPFGWFPPR
;
A
#
# COMPACT_ATOMS: atom_id res chain seq x y z
N GLY A 1 23.25 -3.38 7.99
CA GLY A 1 22.05 -2.86 7.30
C GLY A 1 20.86 -3.72 7.68
N LEU A 2 19.67 -3.12 7.80
CA LEU A 2 18.43 -3.85 8.13
C LEU A 2 18.06 -4.84 7.01
N THR A 3 17.67 -6.06 7.38
CA THR A 3 17.24 -7.06 6.41
C THR A 3 15.78 -6.81 6.00
N PHE A 4 15.38 -7.27 4.80
CA PHE A 4 13.99 -7.14 4.35
C PHE A 4 12.99 -7.84 5.28
N SER A 5 13.40 -8.91 5.95
CA SER A 5 12.57 -9.60 6.95
C SER A 5 12.35 -8.73 8.20
N GLN A 6 13.39 -8.05 8.70
CA GLN A 6 13.22 -7.12 9.82
C GLN A 6 12.25 -6.00 9.46
N ILE A 7 12.44 -5.36 8.30
CA ILE A 7 11.62 -4.20 7.92
C ILE A 7 10.17 -4.60 7.62
N ASN A 8 9.93 -5.68 6.88
CA ASN A 8 8.58 -6.02 6.43
C ASN A 8 7.85 -6.95 7.37
N LEU A 9 8.50 -8.02 7.85
CA LEU A 9 7.84 -9.06 8.63
C LEU A 9 7.78 -8.69 10.10
N VAL A 10 8.88 -8.28 10.72
CA VAL A 10 8.89 -7.96 12.15
C VAL A 10 8.01 -6.73 12.43
N SER A 11 8.13 -5.67 11.62
CA SER A 11 7.26 -4.49 11.76
C SER A 11 5.78 -4.83 11.61
N ALA A 12 5.42 -5.66 10.62
CA ALA A 12 4.04 -6.10 10.46
C ALA A 12 3.55 -6.91 11.67
N ARG A 13 4.38 -7.80 12.21
CA ARG A 13 4.05 -8.57 13.43
C ARG A 13 3.79 -7.68 14.62
N ASN A 14 4.64 -6.69 14.85
CA ASN A 14 4.50 -5.75 15.96
C ASN A 14 3.22 -4.93 15.83
N VAL A 15 2.96 -4.34 14.65
CA VAL A 15 1.73 -3.57 14.39
C VAL A 15 0.48 -4.43 14.56
N THR A 16 0.49 -5.66 14.04
CA THR A 16 -0.63 -6.58 14.20
C THR A 16 -0.82 -7.00 15.66
N GLY A 17 0.25 -7.26 16.42
CA GLY A 17 0.16 -7.58 17.84
C GLY A 17 -0.43 -6.45 18.68
N MET A 18 -0.04 -5.20 18.39
CA MET A 18 -0.66 -4.02 19.01
C MET A 18 -2.12 -3.89 18.61
N ALA A 19 -2.44 -4.04 17.31
CA ALA A 19 -3.81 -3.95 16.82
C ALA A 19 -4.75 -5.00 17.44
N VAL A 20 -4.26 -6.22 17.69
CA VAL A 20 -4.99 -7.25 18.46
C VAL A 20 -5.24 -6.80 19.88
N SER A 21 -4.21 -6.28 20.55
CA SER A 21 -4.28 -5.86 21.96
C SER A 21 -5.21 -4.66 22.16
N ASP A 22 -5.21 -3.72 21.21
CA ASP A 22 -6.00 -2.49 21.26
C ASP A 22 -7.42 -2.66 20.68
N GLY A 23 -7.75 -3.84 20.15
CA GLY A 23 -9.07 -4.12 19.57
C GLY A 23 -9.37 -3.33 18.30
N VAL A 24 -8.35 -3.05 17.47
CA VAL A 24 -8.51 -2.28 16.24
C VAL A 24 -9.44 -3.03 15.27
N PRO A 25 -10.48 -2.37 14.72
CA PRO A 25 -11.51 -3.04 13.92
C PRO A 25 -11.04 -3.46 12.53
N LEU A 26 -9.92 -2.91 12.02
CA LEU A 26 -9.40 -3.23 10.69
C LEU A 26 -7.91 -2.92 10.60
N VAL A 27 -7.13 -3.88 10.10
CA VAL A 27 -5.71 -3.65 9.75
C VAL A 27 -5.52 -3.75 8.24
N LEU A 28 -4.94 -2.69 7.67
CA LEU A 28 -4.59 -2.65 6.26
C LEU A 28 -3.08 -2.84 6.07
N LEU A 29 -2.70 -3.84 5.28
CA LEU A 29 -1.31 -4.13 4.94
C LEU A 29 -1.02 -3.80 3.48
N LEU A 30 -0.03 -2.94 3.27
CA LEU A 30 0.52 -2.66 1.94
C LEU A 30 1.57 -3.72 1.56
N SER A 31 1.24 -4.49 0.52
CA SER A 31 2.08 -5.51 -0.08
C SER A 31 2.32 -5.21 -1.56
N THR A 32 3.05 -6.10 -2.23
CA THR A 32 3.48 -5.94 -3.61
C THR A 32 2.92 -7.04 -4.51
N VAL A 33 2.61 -6.68 -5.77
CA VAL A 33 2.20 -7.64 -6.81
C VAL A 33 3.41 -8.29 -7.44
N THR A 34 4.41 -7.50 -7.81
CA THR A 34 5.58 -7.91 -8.58
C THR A 34 6.87 -7.54 -7.86
N ARG A 35 7.92 -8.33 -8.09
CA ARG A 35 9.27 -7.98 -7.65
C ARG A 35 9.75 -6.75 -8.43
N PRO A 36 10.16 -5.65 -7.78
CA PRO A 36 10.89 -4.59 -8.46
C PRO A 36 12.21 -5.15 -9.01
N GLY A 37 12.63 -4.73 -10.21
CA GLY A 37 13.79 -5.32 -10.89
C GLY A 37 15.04 -5.40 -10.00
N ASP A 38 15.31 -4.30 -9.30
CA ASP A 38 16.53 -4.09 -8.52
C ASP A 38 16.51 -4.75 -7.13
N LEU A 39 15.37 -5.30 -6.67
CA LEU A 39 15.22 -5.79 -5.29
C LEU A 39 15.25 -7.31 -5.21
N PRO A 40 16.04 -7.94 -4.32
CA PRO A 40 16.17 -9.39 -4.25
C PRO A 40 14.86 -10.12 -3.94
N GLY A 41 14.76 -11.40 -4.29
CA GLY A 41 13.54 -12.20 -4.09
C GLY A 41 13.11 -12.29 -2.63
N ALA A 42 14.05 -12.15 -1.70
CA ALA A 42 13.81 -12.03 -0.27
C ALA A 42 12.88 -10.88 0.10
N TYR A 43 12.87 -9.77 -0.67
CA TYR A 43 11.93 -8.67 -0.48
C TYR A 43 10.48 -9.14 -0.63
N VAL A 44 10.17 -9.80 -1.75
CA VAL A 44 8.82 -10.30 -2.02
C VAL A 44 8.44 -11.37 -1.01
N ARG A 45 9.35 -12.30 -0.67
CA ARG A 45 9.09 -13.32 0.36
C ARG A 45 8.73 -12.68 1.70
N SER A 46 9.51 -11.71 2.16
CA SER A 46 9.24 -11.03 3.43
C SER A 46 7.87 -10.34 3.47
N LYS A 47 7.42 -9.75 2.35
CA LYS A 47 6.07 -9.19 2.21
C LYS A 47 5.00 -10.28 2.23
N ARG A 48 5.24 -11.43 1.59
CA ARG A 48 4.31 -12.58 1.61
C ARG A 48 4.19 -13.19 3.00
N ASP A 49 5.30 -13.31 3.74
CA ASP A 49 5.28 -13.83 5.11
C ASP A 49 4.47 -12.90 6.03
N ALA A 50 4.59 -11.58 5.84
CA ALA A 50 3.78 -10.59 6.56
C ALA A 50 2.29 -10.73 6.23
N GLU A 51 1.94 -11.00 4.96
CA GLU A 51 0.56 -11.27 4.57
C GLU A 51 0.01 -12.53 5.27
N VAL A 52 0.78 -13.61 5.30
CA VAL A 52 0.36 -14.86 5.97
C VAL A 52 0.15 -14.63 7.46
N TYR A 53 1.07 -13.91 8.10
CA TYR A 53 0.93 -13.57 9.51
C TYR A 53 -0.35 -12.77 9.81
N LEU A 54 -0.61 -11.71 9.05
CA LEU A 54 -1.80 -10.89 9.25
C LEU A 54 -3.10 -11.70 9.06
N ARG A 55 -3.13 -12.59 8.06
CA ARG A 55 -4.31 -13.45 7.82
C ARG A 55 -4.61 -14.38 8.98
N ASN A 56 -3.57 -14.82 9.68
CA ASN A 56 -3.68 -15.75 10.80
C ASN A 56 -3.83 -15.03 12.16
N SER A 57 -3.94 -13.69 12.18
CA SER A 57 -3.99 -12.90 13.41
C SER A 57 -5.37 -12.89 14.09
N GLY A 58 -6.42 -13.33 13.40
CA GLY A 58 -7.81 -13.24 13.89
C GLY A 58 -8.44 -11.85 13.77
N LEU A 59 -7.68 -10.83 13.34
CA LEU A 59 -8.22 -9.50 13.03
C LEU A 59 -8.95 -9.51 11.70
N GLU A 60 -9.84 -8.54 11.52
CA GLU A 60 -10.30 -8.19 10.19
C GLU A 60 -9.18 -7.44 9.44
N TRP A 61 -8.89 -7.90 8.22
CA TRP A 61 -7.74 -7.40 7.47
C TRP A 61 -8.06 -7.06 6.02
N THR A 62 -7.31 -6.11 5.47
CA THR A 62 -7.28 -5.84 4.03
C THR A 62 -5.84 -5.83 3.56
N ILE A 63 -5.50 -6.70 2.60
CA ILE A 63 -4.16 -6.72 2.02
C ILE A 63 -4.21 -6.03 0.67
N VAL A 64 -3.58 -4.88 0.56
CA VAL A 64 -3.49 -4.14 -0.70
C VAL A 64 -2.19 -4.54 -1.40
N ARG A 65 -2.30 -5.36 -2.44
CA ARG A 65 -1.20 -5.68 -3.36
C ARG A 65 -1.15 -4.60 -4.43
N ALA A 66 -0.36 -3.58 -4.18
CA ALA A 66 -0.15 -2.49 -5.13
C ALA A 66 0.99 -2.83 -6.11
N PRO A 67 0.85 -2.47 -7.39
CA PRO A 67 1.94 -2.43 -8.36
C PRO A 67 2.79 -1.19 -8.11
N ALA A 68 3.74 -0.91 -9.00
CA ALA A 68 4.58 0.29 -8.92
C ALA A 68 3.74 1.56 -8.77
N LEU A 69 3.98 2.31 -7.69
CA LEU A 69 3.33 3.59 -7.44
C LEU A 69 4.21 4.72 -7.98
N TYR A 70 3.58 5.74 -8.56
CA TYR A 70 4.29 6.92 -9.06
C TYR A 70 3.62 8.23 -8.61
N ALA A 71 4.43 9.25 -8.38
CA ALA A 71 3.96 10.61 -8.18
C ALA A 71 3.76 11.27 -9.56
N PRO A 72 2.57 11.81 -9.89
CA PRO A 72 2.28 12.38 -11.21
C PRO A 72 3.23 13.49 -11.68
N GLN A 73 3.89 14.18 -10.74
CA GLN A 73 4.83 15.26 -11.03
C GLN A 73 6.25 14.78 -11.40
N ARG A 74 6.63 13.55 -11.03
CA ARG A 74 8.01 13.05 -11.19
C ARG A 74 8.26 12.20 -12.43
N SER A 75 7.24 11.57 -13.01
CA SER A 75 7.45 10.56 -14.05
C SER A 75 6.36 10.54 -15.13
N LEU A 76 6.65 11.18 -16.28
CA LEU A 76 5.74 11.23 -17.42
C LEU A 76 5.48 9.84 -18.03
N SER A 77 6.51 9.00 -18.13
CA SER A 77 6.44 7.65 -18.70
C SER A 77 5.52 6.73 -17.89
N LEU A 78 5.70 6.68 -16.56
CA LEU A 78 4.82 5.92 -15.66
C LEU A 78 3.40 6.46 -15.67
N ARG A 79 3.22 7.77 -15.87
CA ARG A 79 1.90 8.39 -16.02
C ARG A 79 1.17 7.92 -17.27
N MET A 80 1.86 7.84 -18.40
CA MET A 80 1.30 7.31 -19.64
C MET A 80 0.95 5.82 -19.49
N LEU A 81 1.84 5.02 -18.90
CA LEU A 81 1.60 3.59 -18.67
C LEU A 81 0.44 3.34 -17.70
N GLY A 82 0.33 4.13 -16.63
CA GLY A 82 -0.78 4.08 -15.69
C GLY A 82 -2.12 4.48 -16.33
N ALA A 83 -2.13 5.47 -17.23
CA ALA A 83 -3.31 5.88 -17.98
C ALA A 83 -3.78 4.79 -18.95
N LEU A 84 -2.85 4.14 -19.68
CA LEU A 84 -3.13 2.98 -20.52
C LEU A 84 -3.76 1.83 -19.72
N GLY A 85 -3.31 1.62 -18.48
CA GLY A 85 -3.89 0.63 -17.57
C GLY A 85 -5.35 0.90 -17.17
N GLY A 86 -5.91 2.07 -17.47
CA GLY A 86 -7.31 2.42 -17.23
C GLY A 86 -8.25 2.19 -18.42
N LEU A 87 -7.72 1.86 -19.59
CA LEU A 87 -8.46 1.65 -20.84
C LEU A 87 -8.86 0.18 -21.01
N PHE A 88 -10.01 -0.07 -21.62
CA PHE A 88 -10.38 -1.40 -22.10
C PHE A 88 -9.62 -1.69 -23.41
N PRO A 89 -9.09 -2.91 -23.66
CA PRO A 89 -9.09 -4.12 -22.82
C PRO A 89 -7.87 -4.25 -21.89
N VAL A 90 -6.93 -3.29 -21.91
CA VAL A 90 -5.68 -3.34 -21.13
C VAL A 90 -5.94 -3.49 -19.63
N ASN A 91 -6.94 -2.79 -19.10
CA ASN A 91 -7.34 -2.89 -17.69
C ASN A 91 -7.81 -4.30 -17.31
N LEU A 92 -8.47 -5.01 -18.22
CA LEU A 92 -8.97 -6.36 -17.96
C LEU A 92 -7.82 -7.38 -17.86
N LEU A 93 -6.85 -7.28 -18.78
CA LEU A 93 -5.74 -8.23 -18.89
C LEU A 93 -4.57 -7.89 -17.94
N PHE A 94 -4.21 -6.62 -17.84
CA PHE A 94 -2.98 -6.17 -17.16
C PHE A 94 -3.25 -5.15 -16.04
N GLY A 95 -4.50 -4.80 -15.75
CA GLY A 95 -4.85 -3.74 -14.79
C GLY A 95 -4.24 -3.95 -13.40
N ASN A 96 -4.02 -5.18 -12.95
CA ASN A 96 -3.42 -5.45 -11.64
C ASN A 96 -1.93 -5.12 -11.55
N MET A 97 -1.20 -5.16 -12.68
CA MET A 97 0.25 -4.95 -12.76
C MET A 97 0.62 -3.55 -13.25
N MET A 98 -0.32 -2.85 -13.89
CA MET A 98 -0.10 -1.51 -14.41
C MET A 98 0.19 -0.51 -13.28
N PRO A 99 1.14 0.43 -13.46
CA PRO A 99 1.45 1.44 -12.47
C PRO A 99 0.21 2.22 -12.03
N LEU A 100 0.23 2.68 -10.79
CA LEU A 100 -0.86 3.42 -10.19
C LEU A 100 -0.32 4.74 -9.61
N SER A 101 -1.03 5.84 -9.81
CA SER A 101 -0.61 7.09 -9.16
C SER A 101 -0.85 6.99 -7.65
N VAL A 102 0.05 7.60 -6.87
CA VAL A 102 -0.08 7.65 -5.41
C VAL A 102 -1.43 8.26 -5.00
N ASP A 103 -1.87 9.31 -5.69
CA ASP A 103 -3.16 9.97 -5.43
C ASP A 103 -4.36 9.05 -5.65
N VAL A 104 -4.32 8.17 -6.65
CA VAL A 104 -5.40 7.20 -6.91
C VAL A 104 -5.33 6.06 -5.91
N ALA A 105 -4.12 5.60 -5.55
CA ALA A 105 -3.94 4.59 -4.52
C ALA A 105 -4.48 5.06 -3.17
N ALA A 106 -4.10 6.27 -2.73
CA ALA A 106 -4.55 6.87 -1.49
C ALA A 106 -6.07 7.05 -1.45
N ARG A 107 -6.66 7.60 -2.53
CA ARG A 107 -8.12 7.74 -2.64
C ARG A 107 -8.83 6.39 -2.64
N GLY A 108 -8.32 5.42 -3.39
CA GLY A 108 -8.89 4.07 -3.43
C GLY A 108 -8.87 3.41 -2.04
N ILE A 109 -7.75 3.52 -1.32
CA ILE A 109 -7.61 3.00 0.05
C ILE A 109 -8.58 3.71 1.00
N ALA A 110 -8.62 5.05 0.98
CA ALA A 110 -9.52 5.83 1.85
C ALA A 110 -10.99 5.49 1.59
N ALA A 111 -11.38 5.39 0.32
CA ALA A 111 -12.74 5.00 -0.08
C ALA A 111 -13.10 3.59 0.40
N MET A 112 -12.15 2.67 0.36
CA MET A 112 -12.33 1.30 0.81
C MET A 112 -12.47 1.19 2.32
N VAL A 113 -11.65 1.93 3.08
CA VAL A 113 -11.77 1.97 4.55
C VAL A 113 -13.09 2.62 4.97
N ALA A 114 -13.54 3.65 4.25
CA ALA A 114 -14.84 4.28 4.49
C ALA A 114 -16.05 3.41 4.07
N SER A 115 -15.85 2.40 3.21
CA SER A 115 -16.91 1.50 2.76
C SER A 115 -16.83 0.17 3.54
N ASP A 116 -17.41 0.23 4.73
CA ASP A 116 -17.23 -0.68 5.86
C ASP A 116 -17.37 -2.19 5.59
N ALA A 117 -18.10 -2.61 4.55
CA ALA A 117 -18.45 -4.04 4.38
C ALA A 117 -17.70 -4.78 3.25
N MET A 118 -17.25 -4.09 2.19
CA MET A 118 -16.89 -4.81 0.95
C MET A 118 -15.43 -5.30 0.93
N PHE A 119 -14.57 -4.79 1.80
CA PHE A 119 -13.12 -4.97 1.67
C PHE A 119 -12.44 -5.68 2.85
N ARG A 120 -13.22 -6.13 3.83
CA ARG A 120 -12.74 -6.93 4.96
C ARG A 120 -12.36 -8.34 4.50
N ASN A 121 -11.33 -8.89 5.12
CA ASN A 121 -10.76 -10.23 4.89
C ASN A 121 -10.44 -10.54 3.43
N ARG A 122 -9.93 -9.54 2.69
CA ARG A 122 -9.72 -9.67 1.25
C ARG A 122 -8.40 -9.07 0.77
N VAL A 123 -7.86 -9.71 -0.28
CA VAL A 123 -6.72 -9.20 -1.04
C VAL A 123 -7.21 -8.30 -2.18
N VAL A 124 -6.66 -7.10 -2.23
CA VAL A 124 -7.08 -6.01 -3.10
C VAL A 124 -5.94 -5.67 -4.06
N TYR A 125 -6.28 -5.41 -5.32
CA TYR A 125 -5.32 -5.10 -6.38
C TYR A 125 -5.55 -3.69 -6.91
N ALA A 126 -4.62 -3.20 -7.73
CA ALA A 126 -4.69 -1.88 -8.37
C ALA A 126 -6.04 -1.60 -9.06
N ARG A 127 -6.60 -2.60 -9.75
CA ARG A 127 -7.91 -2.45 -10.41
C ARG A 127 -9.02 -2.04 -9.42
N HIS A 128 -9.02 -2.64 -8.22
CA HIS A 128 -10.02 -2.35 -7.21
C HIS A 128 -9.81 -0.94 -6.64
N LEU A 129 -8.55 -0.53 -6.43
CA LEU A 129 -8.21 0.83 -6.00
C LEU A 129 -8.66 1.88 -7.04
N ARG A 130 -8.46 1.62 -8.34
CA ARG A 130 -8.92 2.52 -9.41
C ARG A 130 -10.45 2.64 -9.43
N LEU A 131 -11.15 1.51 -9.28
CA LEU A 131 -12.62 1.51 -9.23
C LEU A 131 -13.15 2.28 -8.02
N ALA A 132 -12.59 2.02 -6.83
CA ALA A 132 -12.96 2.73 -5.60
C ALA A 132 -12.68 4.25 -5.71
N ALA A 133 -11.50 4.64 -6.22
CA ALA A 133 -11.15 6.04 -6.39
C ALA A 133 -12.06 6.80 -7.37
N ARG A 134 -12.52 6.13 -8.45
CA ARG A 134 -13.47 6.72 -9.41
C ARG A 134 -14.83 7.01 -8.77
N GLN A 135 -15.30 6.11 -7.91
CA GLN A 135 -16.58 6.29 -7.19
C GLN A 135 -16.51 7.49 -6.23
N THR A 136 -15.34 7.72 -5.60
CA THR A 136 -15.12 8.88 -4.72
C THR A 136 -15.03 10.19 -5.48
N GLN A 137 -14.42 10.21 -6.68
CA GLN A 137 -14.34 11.41 -7.51
C GLN A 137 -15.70 12.00 -7.86
N TYR A 138 -16.73 11.17 -7.94
CA TYR A 138 -18.10 11.62 -8.22
C TYR A 138 -18.78 12.29 -7.01
N ARG A 139 -18.26 12.08 -5.80
CA ARG A 139 -18.87 12.57 -4.54
C ARG A 139 -18.23 13.83 -3.97
N SER A 140 -17.05 14.25 -4.43
CA SER A 140 -16.39 15.45 -3.89
C SER A 140 -15.33 16.00 -4.86
N PRO A 141 -15.43 17.27 -5.31
CA PRO A 141 -14.31 17.96 -5.92
C PRO A 141 -13.43 18.52 -4.79
N LEU A 142 -12.50 17.73 -4.27
CA LEU A 142 -11.58 18.18 -3.21
C LEU A 142 -10.14 18.34 -3.70
N GLN A 143 -9.51 19.35 -3.09
CA GLN A 143 -8.18 19.94 -3.28
C GLN A 143 -7.12 19.00 -3.83
N ARG A 144 -6.31 19.54 -4.76
CA ARG A 144 -5.03 18.92 -5.15
C ARG A 144 -4.23 18.66 -3.86
N PRO A 145 -3.70 17.43 -3.66
CA PRO A 145 -2.85 17.16 -2.52
C PRO A 145 -1.66 18.12 -2.58
N GLN A 146 -1.50 18.93 -1.53
CA GLN A 146 -0.27 19.67 -1.32
C GLN A 146 0.76 18.62 -0.91
N TYR A 147 1.70 18.37 -1.82
CA TYR A 147 2.88 17.58 -1.50
C TYR A 147 3.64 18.38 -0.44
N VAL A 148 3.84 17.79 0.74
CA VAL A 148 4.80 18.33 1.71
C VAL A 148 6.15 18.29 1.01
N THR A 149 6.63 19.46 0.60
CA THR A 149 8.04 19.67 0.23
C THR A 149 8.85 19.34 1.48
N ASP A 150 9.74 18.35 1.34
CA ASP A 150 10.67 17.74 2.30
C ASP A 150 10.52 18.13 3.79
N PRO A 151 10.32 17.16 4.71
CA PRO A 151 10.45 17.46 6.13
C PRO A 151 11.90 17.84 6.42
N ASP A 152 12.06 18.82 7.31
CA ASP A 152 13.31 19.25 7.91
C ASP A 152 14.34 18.10 8.03
N PRO A 153 15.60 18.27 7.58
CA PRO A 153 16.63 17.25 7.73
C PRO A 153 16.96 16.91 9.20
N GLU A 154 16.45 17.67 10.16
CA GLU A 154 16.69 17.49 11.60
C GLU A 154 15.83 16.38 12.26
N GLY A 155 14.82 15.84 11.58
CA GLY A 155 13.90 14.83 12.15
C GLY A 155 14.30 13.36 11.98
N LEU A 156 15.46 13.06 11.38
CA LEU A 156 15.91 11.69 11.08
C LEU A 156 16.73 11.04 12.22
N ASP A 157 17.02 11.79 13.28
CA ASP A 157 17.78 11.29 14.43
C ASP A 157 16.92 10.52 15.44
N GLU A 158 15.59 10.58 15.32
CA GLU A 158 14.70 9.78 16.16
C GLU A 158 14.58 8.36 15.60
N PRO A 159 15.00 7.33 16.36
CA PRO A 159 14.88 5.96 15.90
C PRO A 159 13.42 5.59 15.69
N PRO A 160 13.08 4.84 14.62
CA PRO A 160 11.70 4.47 14.35
C PRO A 160 11.10 3.70 15.53
N PHE A 161 9.81 3.95 15.81
CA PHE A 161 9.09 3.37 16.94
C PHE A 161 9.31 1.85 17.08
N GLY A 162 9.77 1.42 18.25
CA GLY A 162 10.05 0.01 18.57
C GLY A 162 11.40 -0.53 18.09
N TRP A 163 12.31 0.33 17.60
CA TRP A 163 13.68 -0.07 17.29
C TRP A 163 14.57 0.00 18.52
N PHE A 164 15.20 -1.13 18.86
CA PHE A 164 16.29 -1.19 19.84
C PHE A 164 17.57 -1.61 19.11
N PRO A 165 18.71 -0.90 19.32
CA PRO A 165 19.97 -1.28 18.71
C PRO A 165 20.42 -2.67 19.20
N PRO A 166 21.02 -3.50 18.33
CA PRO A 166 21.64 -4.75 18.76
C PRO A 166 22.83 -4.43 19.69
N ARG A 167 22.90 -5.12 20.83
CA ARG A 167 24.05 -5.08 21.75
C ARG A 167 25.22 -5.88 21.20
#